data_AF-A0A942N3A8-F1
#
_entry.id   AF-A0A942N3A8-F1
#
_cell.length_a   1.000
_cell.length_b   1.000
_cell.length_c   1.000
_cell.angle_alpha   90.00
_cell.angle_beta   90.00
_cell.angle_gamma   90.00
#
_symmetry.space_group_name_H-M   'P 1'
#
loop_
_entity.id
_entity.type
_entity.pdbx_description
1 polymer ?
#
loop_
_entity_poly.entity_id
_entity_poly.type
_entity_poly.pdbx_seq_one_letter_code
_entity_poly.pdbx_strand_id
1 'polypeptide(L)' 'MTRKTRSDCRVGTFEKKHDLPPGTIRNENGRDTRSDKKIGTIRQEGKK' A
#
# COMPACT_ATOMS: atom_id res chain seq x y z
N MET A 1 12.13 15.40 -7.81
CA MET A 1 11.06 14.41 -7.99
C MET A 1 11.20 13.34 -6.90
N THR A 2 10.26 13.25 -5.97
CA THR A 2 10.29 12.21 -4.92
C THR A 2 10.14 10.84 -5.59
N ARG A 3 11.08 9.91 -5.35
CA ARG A 3 10.98 8.56 -5.93
C ARG A 3 9.75 7.87 -5.36
N LYS A 4 8.84 7.43 -6.23
CA LYS A 4 7.72 6.58 -5.83
C LYS A 4 8.25 5.25 -5.30
N THR A 5 7.59 4.69 -4.29
CA THR A 5 7.82 3.31 -3.87
C THR A 5 7.66 2.38 -5.07
N ARG A 6 8.56 1.39 -5.18
CA ARG A 6 8.50 0.36 -6.20
C ARG A 6 7.13 -0.32 -6.20
N SER A 7 6.60 -0.61 -7.39
CA SER A 7 5.27 -1.21 -7.57
C SER A 7 5.18 -2.64 -7.01
N ASP A 8 6.28 -3.37 -6.98
CA ASP A 8 6.36 -4.74 -6.46
C ASP A 8 6.52 -4.82 -4.93
N CYS A 9 6.68 -3.68 -4.25
CA CYS A 9 6.70 -3.62 -2.80
C CYS A 9 5.36 -4.10 -2.21
N ARG A 10 5.40 -4.83 -1.10
CA ARG A 10 4.20 -5.27 -0.37
C ARG A 10 3.71 -4.17 0.58
N VAL A 11 2.39 -4.11 0.80
CA VAL A 11 1.75 -3.16 1.74
C VAL A 11 2.36 -3.26 3.14
N GLY A 12 2.47 -4.46 3.71
CA GLY A 12 3.02 -4.63 5.06
C GLY A 12 4.50 -4.24 5.17
N THR A 13 5.27 -4.39 4.09
CA THR A 13 6.67 -3.92 4.05
C THR A 13 6.73 -2.41 3.92
N PHE A 14 5.84 -1.81 3.14
CA PHE A 14 5.74 -0.36 3.01
C PHE A 14 5.38 0.29 4.34
N GLU A 15 4.36 -0.23 5.04
CA GLU A 15 3.96 0.29 6.35
C GLU A 15 5.12 0.27 7.35
N LYS A 16 5.82 -0.86 7.46
CA LYS A 16 7.02 -0.99 8.31
C LYS A 16 8.15 -0.05 7.92
N LYS A 17 8.41 0.12 6.62
CA LYS A 17 9.50 0.97 6.12
C LYS A 17 9.25 2.46 6.35
N HIS A 18 7.98 2.84 6.46
CA HIS A 18 7.55 4.22 6.65
C HIS A 18 7.06 4.49 8.08
N ASP A 19 7.35 3.58 9.03
CA ASP A 19 6.94 3.65 10.44
C ASP A 19 5.43 3.90 10.62
N LEU A 20 4.64 3.32 9.71
CA LEU A 20 3.19 3.36 9.76
C LEU A 20 2.65 2.17 10.56
N PRO A 21 1.59 2.38 11.36
CA PRO A 21 0.87 1.27 11.96
C PRO A 21 0.40 0.25 10.91
N PRO A 22 0.36 -1.05 11.25
CA PRO A 22 -0.20 -2.05 10.36
C PRO A 22 -1.68 -1.72 10.06
N GLY A 23 -2.05 -1.81 8.79
CA GLY A 23 -3.40 -1.49 8.32
C GLY A 23 -3.71 0.00 8.22
N THR A 24 -2.66 0.81 8.05
CA THR A 24 -2.78 2.21 7.66
C THR A 24 -3.29 2.32 6.24
N ILE A 25 -2.84 1.44 5.33
CA ILE A 25 -3.36 1.41 3.96
C ILE A 25 -4.69 0.65 3.95
N ARG A 26 -5.78 1.34 3.63
CA ARG A 26 -7.14 0.78 3.56
C ARG A 26 -7.65 0.72 2.12
N ASN A 27 -8.49 -0.27 1.82
CA ASN A 27 -9.23 -0.31 0.56
C ASN A 27 -10.38 0.73 0.58
N GLU A 28 -11.00 0.98 -0.57
CA GLU A 28 -12.12 1.93 -0.72
C GLU A 28 -13.32 1.61 0.20
N ASN A 29 -13.53 0.32 0.51
CA ASN A 29 -14.57 -0.11 1.44
C ASN A 29 -14.20 0.08 2.93
N GLY A 30 -13.09 0.74 3.25
CA GLY A 30 -12.62 1.01 4.60
C GLY A 30 -11.97 -0.18 5.32
N ARG A 31 -11.99 -1.38 4.73
CA ARG A 31 -11.30 -2.55 5.30
C ARG A 31 -9.80 -2.47 5.06
N ASP A 32 -9.07 -3.11 5.96
CA ASP A 32 -7.63 -3.26 5.86
C ASP A 32 -7.21 -3.86 4.51
N THR A 33 -6.16 -3.27 3.93
CA THR A 33 -5.53 -3.80 2.72
C THR A 33 -4.64 -4.96 3.13
N ARG A 34 -4.85 -6.09 2.47
CA ARG A 34 -4.01 -7.28 2.66
C ARG A 34 -2.52 -6.93 2.63
N SER A 35 -1.78 -7.31 3.68
CA SER A 35 -0.36 -6.96 3.85
C SER A 35 0.55 -7.54 2.75
N ASP A 36 0.15 -8.64 2.11
CA ASP A 36 0.84 -9.27 0.99
C ASP A 36 0.55 -8.63 -0.38
N LYS A 37 -0.42 -7.70 -0.45
CA LYS A 37 -0.79 -7.00 -1.68
C LYS A 37 0.32 -6.06 -2.15
N LYS A 38 0.46 -5.92 -3.47
CA LYS A 38 1.47 -5.04 -4.09
C LYS A 38 1.00 -3.58 -4.11
N ILE A 39 1.94 -2.66 -3.89
CA ILE A 39 1.72 -1.20 -4.00
C ILE A 39 1.26 -0.81 -5.41
N GLY A 40 1.72 -1.50 -6.44
CA GLY A 40 1.29 -1.27 -7.82
C GLY A 40 -0.20 -1.57 -8.03
N THR A 41 -0.71 -2.64 -7.41
CA THR A 41 -2.11 -3.05 -7.52
C THR A 41 -3.04 -2.02 -6.88
N ILE A 42 -2.75 -1.60 -5.64
CA ILE A 42 -3.58 -0.58 -4.95
C ILE A 42 -3.58 0.77 -5.67
N ARG A 43 -2.47 1.13 -6.34
CA ARG A 43 -2.40 2.36 -7.15
C ARG A 43 -3.25 2.27 -8.42
N GLN A 44 -3.47 1.07 -8.94
CA GLN A 44 -4.32 0.87 -10.11
C GLN A 44 -5.79 0.85 -9.70
N GLU A 45 -6.10 0.26 -8.55
CA GLU A 45 -7.45 0.25 -7.97
C GLU A 45 -7.92 1.66 -7.63
N GLY A 46 -7.14 2.43 -6.86
CA GLY A 46 -7.53 3.80 -6.48
C GLY A 46 -7.43 4.86 -7.60
N LYS A 47 -7.14 4.45 -8.84
CA LYS A 47 -7.25 5.32 -10.03
C LYS A 47 -8.61 5.21 -10.71
N LYS A 48 -9.43 4.26 -10.28
CA LYS A 48 -10.76 4.02 -10.83
C LYS A 48 -11.77 5.01 -10.27
#